data_AF-A0A961HR23-F1
#
_entry.id   AF-A0A961HR23-F1
#
_cell.length_a   1.000
_cell.length_b   1.000
_cell.length_c   1.000
_cell.angle_alpha   90.00
_cell.angle_beta   90.00
_cell.angle_gamma   90.00
#
_symmetry.space_group_name_H-M   'P 1'
#
loop_
_entity.id
_entity.type
_entity.pdbx_description
1 polymer ?
#
loop_
_entity_poly.entity_id
_entity_poly.type
_entity_poly.pdbx_seq_one_letter_code
_entity_poly.pdbx_strand_id
1 'polypeptide(L)'
;MEKTGFAISYGAPCPQCNQPLYFLTPSSAEVEWKAAIDQALRGQYNASLQYFRSGEDLECYRQNNAGLLELMLGNSKKAMELLWEASRNCSDPEIEENLRNLLSRIGSR
;
A
#
# COMPACT_ATOMS: atom_id res chain seq x y z
N MET A 1 -7.30 -5.68 -12.64
CA MET A 1 -6.71 -5.42 -11.33
C MET A 1 -7.80 -5.56 -10.30
N GLU A 2 -7.55 -6.35 -9.25
CA GLU A 2 -8.44 -6.42 -8.10
C GLU A 2 -7.92 -5.45 -7.04
N LYS A 3 -8.82 -4.63 -6.49
CA LYS A 3 -8.54 -3.74 -5.35
C LYS A 3 -9.07 -4.38 -4.09
N THR A 4 -8.20 -4.67 -3.14
CA THR A 4 -8.63 -5.06 -1.79
C THR A 4 -8.30 -3.89 -0.86
N GLY A 5 -9.31 -3.06 -0.63
CA GLY A 5 -9.13 -1.80 0.09
C GLY A 5 -9.22 -1.93 1.59
N PHE A 6 -8.33 -1.24 2.30
CA PHE A 6 -8.54 -0.85 3.69
C PHE A 6 -8.51 0.68 3.74
N ALA A 7 -9.59 1.31 4.18
CA ALA A 7 -9.51 2.73 4.50
C ALA A 7 -8.80 2.88 5.84
N ILE A 8 -7.55 3.39 5.87
CA ILE A 8 -7.04 3.92 7.15
C ILE A 8 -7.77 5.24 7.39
N SER A 9 -8.87 5.17 8.16
CA SER A 9 -9.46 6.33 8.80
C SER A 9 -8.58 6.70 9.99
N TYR A 10 -7.76 7.74 9.83
CA TYR A 10 -7.23 8.42 11.00
C TYR A 10 -8.39 9.26 11.53
N GLY A 11 -8.77 9.08 12.81
CA GLY A 11 -9.92 9.72 13.45
C GLY A 11 -9.84 11.26 13.57
N ALA A 12 -9.52 11.96 12.49
CA ALA A 12 -9.46 13.40 12.37
C ALA A 12 -10.67 13.92 11.56
N PRO A 13 -11.18 15.12 11.84
CA PRO A 13 -12.44 15.66 11.31
C PRO A 13 -12.34 16.16 9.85
N CYS A 14 -11.37 15.68 9.08
CA CYS A 14 -11.13 16.13 7.71
C CYS A 14 -11.52 15.02 6.72
N PRO A 15 -12.72 15.08 6.10
CA PRO A 15 -13.16 14.12 5.09
C PRO A 15 -12.20 14.04 3.89
N GLN A 16 -11.57 15.16 3.54
CA GLN A 16 -10.60 15.23 2.44
C GLN A 16 -9.25 14.58 2.78
N CYS A 17 -8.97 14.38 4.07
CA CYS A 17 -7.76 13.72 4.58
C CYS A 17 -7.96 12.20 4.75
N ASN A 18 -9.19 11.71 4.61
CA ASN A 18 -9.57 10.30 4.66
C ASN A 18 -9.54 9.64 3.28
N GLN A 19 -8.55 9.96 2.44
CA GLN A 19 -8.41 9.29 1.15
C GLN A 19 -7.99 7.83 1.35
N PRO A 20 -8.73 6.84 0.83
CA PRO A 20 -8.44 5.43 1.05
C PRO A 20 -7.08 5.04 0.43
N LEU A 21 -6.43 4.06 1.06
CA LEU A 21 -5.24 3.41 0.51
C LEU A 21 -5.62 1.97 0.15
N TYR A 22 -5.07 1.44 -0.93
CA TYR A 22 -5.49 0.14 -1.46
C TYR A 22 -4.32 -0.83 -1.59
N PHE A 23 -4.48 -2.05 -1.08
CA PHE A 23 -3.65 -3.14 -1.57
C PHE A 23 -4.05 -3.44 -3.01
N LEU A 24 -3.06 -3.48 -3.89
CA LEU A 24 -3.23 -3.65 -5.32
C LEU A 24 -2.74 -5.04 -5.72
N THR A 25 -3.60 -5.78 -6.41
CA THR A 25 -3.30 -7.10 -6.97
C THR A 25 -3.50 -7.09 -8.48
N PRO A 26 -2.45 -7.34 -9.28
CA PRO A 26 -2.62 -7.50 -10.72
C PRO A 26 -3.54 -8.69 -11.03
N SER A 27 -4.22 -8.68 -12.18
CA SER A 27 -5.17 -9.74 -12.53
C SER A 27 -4.52 -11.12 -12.67
N SER A 28 -3.20 -11.17 -12.90
CA SER A 28 -2.39 -12.39 -12.97
C SER A 28 -1.78 -12.79 -11.62
N ALA A 29 -2.16 -12.13 -10.51
CA ALA A 29 -1.56 -12.36 -9.21
C ALA A 29 -1.77 -13.79 -8.72
N GLU A 30 -0.75 -14.31 -8.05
CA GLU A 30 -0.77 -15.62 -7.40
C GLU A 30 -1.75 -15.62 -6.21
N VAL A 31 -2.24 -16.80 -5.85
CA VAL A 31 -3.19 -16.98 -4.72
C VAL A 31 -2.59 -16.46 -3.40
N GLU A 32 -1.28 -16.58 -3.28
CA GLU A 32 -0.47 -16.16 -2.14
C GLU A 32 -0.54 -14.65 -1.88
N TRP A 33 -0.77 -13.82 -2.91
CA TRP A 33 -0.97 -12.38 -2.74
C TRP A 33 -2.23 -12.10 -1.93
N LYS A 34 -3.32 -12.79 -2.27
CA LYS A 34 -4.60 -12.65 -1.57
C LYS A 34 -4.46 -13.10 -0.12
N ALA A 35 -3.75 -14.21 0.13
CA ALA A 35 -3.46 -14.69 1.47
C ALA A 35 -2.62 -13.68 2.29
N ALA A 36 -1.59 -13.07 1.69
CA ALA A 36 -0.78 -12.06 2.36
C ALA A 36 -1.58 -10.77 2.64
N ILE A 37 -2.48 -10.37 1.76
CA ILE A 37 -3.39 -9.25 2.00
C ILE A 37 -4.37 -9.58 3.14
N ASP A 38 -4.96 -10.77 3.16
CA ASP A 38 -5.84 -11.21 4.25
C ASP A 38 -5.13 -11.22 5.61
N GLN A 39 -3.86 -11.62 5.64
CA GLN A 39 -3.01 -11.52 6.84
C GLN A 39 -2.88 -10.06 7.29
N ALA A 40 -2.61 -9.13 6.37
CA ALA A 40 -2.54 -7.71 6.67
C ALA A 40 -3.87 -7.19 7.25
N LEU A 41 -5.00 -7.54 6.65
CA LEU A 41 -6.32 -7.13 7.13
C LEU A 41 -6.65 -7.67 8.53
N ARG A 42 -6.03 -8.78 8.94
CA ARG A 42 -6.13 -9.35 10.29
C ARG A 42 -5.09 -8.80 11.28
N GLY A 43 -4.34 -7.76 10.90
CA GLY A 43 -3.31 -7.16 11.74
C GLY A 43 -1.96 -7.86 11.72
N GLN A 44 -1.78 -8.90 10.87
CA GLN A 44 -0.53 -9.66 10.77
C GLN A 44 0.45 -8.98 9.80
N TYR A 45 0.78 -7.71 10.05
CA TYR A 45 1.52 -6.87 9.10
C TYR A 45 2.93 -7.38 8.80
N ASN A 46 3.66 -7.87 9.81
CA ASN A 46 5.03 -8.37 9.63
C ASN A 46 5.11 -9.60 8.72
N ALA A 47 4.18 -10.54 8.88
CA ALA A 47 4.11 -11.75 8.05
C ALA A 47 3.77 -11.41 6.59
N SER A 48 2.80 -10.51 6.40
CA SER A 48 2.44 -10.00 5.08
C SER A 48 3.60 -9.25 4.42
N LEU A 49 4.33 -8.44 5.19
CA LEU A 49 5.47 -7.65 4.69
C LEU A 49 6.62 -8.55 4.25
N GLN A 50 6.88 -9.64 4.97
CA GLN A 50 7.88 -10.63 4.58
C GLN A 50 7.56 -11.22 3.20
N TYR A 51 6.29 -11.56 2.94
CA TYR A 51 5.87 -12.07 1.63
C TYR A 51 6.09 -11.03 0.51
N PHE A 52 5.66 -9.78 0.71
CA PHE A 52 5.76 -8.76 -0.33
C PHE A 52 7.20 -8.32 -0.63
N ARG A 53 8.16 -8.55 0.27
CA ARG A 53 9.58 -8.26 0.07
C ARG A 53 10.37 -9.34 -0.67
N SER A 54 9.84 -10.55 -0.82
CA SER A 54 10.63 -11.71 -1.24
C SER A 54 10.47 -12.12 -2.71
N GLY A 55 9.87 -11.31 -3.58
CA GLY A 55 9.56 -11.71 -4.97
C GLY A 55 9.98 -10.69 -6.03
N GLU A 56 10.30 -11.17 -7.23
CA GLU A 56 10.92 -10.40 -8.32
C GLU A 56 9.94 -9.96 -9.43
N ASP A 57 8.91 -10.74 -9.78
CA ASP A 57 8.18 -10.57 -11.07
C ASP A 57 7.08 -9.49 -11.12
N LEU A 58 6.86 -8.72 -10.05
CA LEU A 58 5.81 -7.68 -9.99
C LEU A 58 6.24 -6.54 -9.05
N GLU A 59 7.46 -6.04 -9.26
CA GLU A 59 8.18 -5.19 -8.32
C GLU A 59 7.36 -3.97 -7.84
N CYS A 60 6.65 -3.27 -8.72
CA CYS A 60 5.89 -2.07 -8.32
C CYS A 60 4.67 -2.37 -7.44
N TYR A 61 3.88 -3.42 -7.72
CA TYR A 61 2.74 -3.76 -6.87
C TYR A 61 3.20 -4.33 -5.52
N ARG A 62 4.30 -5.10 -5.51
CA ARG A 62 4.95 -5.57 -4.28
C ARG A 62 5.46 -4.39 -3.46
N GLN A 63 6.14 -3.43 -4.08
CA GLN A 63 6.61 -2.19 -3.44
C GLN A 63 5.43 -1.36 -2.90
N ASN A 64 4.34 -1.23 -3.66
CA ASN A 64 3.13 -0.56 -3.19
C ASN A 64 2.58 -1.21 -1.92
N ASN A 65 2.34 -2.53 -1.97
CA ASN A 65 1.76 -3.25 -0.83
C ASN A 65 2.71 -3.28 0.38
N ALA A 66 4.02 -3.41 0.17
CA ALA A 66 5.02 -3.29 1.22
C ALA A 66 5.06 -1.89 1.84
N GLY A 67 4.95 -0.83 1.02
CA GLY A 67 4.89 0.55 1.51
C GLY A 67 3.68 0.80 2.41
N LEU A 68 2.52 0.25 2.05
CA LEU A 68 1.31 0.30 2.89
C LEU A 68 1.47 -0.45 4.21
N LEU A 69 2.12 -1.61 4.22
CA LEU A 69 2.41 -2.36 5.43
C LEU A 69 3.39 -1.63 6.35
N GLU A 70 4.42 -1.00 5.78
CA GLU A 70 5.34 -0.15 6.53
C GLU A 70 4.62 1.04 7.17
N LEU A 71 3.64 1.62 6.48
CA LEU A 71 2.79 2.67 7.05
C LEU A 71 1.98 2.15 8.25
N MET A 72 1.38 0.96 8.15
CA MET A 72 0.64 0.32 9.26
C MET A 72 1.54 0.01 10.47
N LEU A 73 2.82 -0.29 10.23
CA LEU A 73 3.82 -0.52 11.25
C LEU A 73 4.39 0.79 11.85
N GLY A 74 3.98 1.96 11.33
CA GLY A 74 4.46 3.27 11.80
C GLY A 74 5.76 3.75 11.16
N ASN A 75 6.28 3.04 10.16
CA ASN A 75 7.53 3.35 9.47
C ASN A 75 7.31 4.31 8.28
N SER A 76 6.77 5.50 8.54
CA SER A 76 6.30 6.44 7.51
C SER A 76 7.35 6.83 6.46
N LYS A 77 8.63 6.96 6.85
CA LYS A 77 9.71 7.25 5.90
C LYS A 77 9.88 6.12 4.88
N LYS A 78 9.92 4.87 5.37
CA LYS A 78 10.11 3.71 4.50
C LYS A 78 8.89 3.45 3.62
N ALA A 79 7.69 3.70 4.15
CA ALA A 79 6.45 3.68 3.39
C ALA A 79 6.50 4.62 2.18
N MET A 80 6.93 5.87 2.40
CA MET A 80 7.06 6.87 1.34
C MET A 80 8.06 6.47 0.26
N GLU A 81 9.24 5.98 0.66
CA GLU A 81 10.27 5.49 -0.26
C GLU A 81 9.71 4.40 -1.18
N LEU A 82 9.06 3.39 -0.60
CA LEU A 82 8.50 2.26 -1.35
C LEU A 82 7.37 2.66 -2.29
N LEU A 83 6.46 3.55 -1.86
CA LEU A 83 5.36 4.01 -2.70
C LEU A 83 5.85 4.91 -3.85
N TRP A 84 6.89 5.71 -3.61
CA TRP A 84 7.54 6.51 -4.66
C TRP A 84 8.27 5.63 -5.68
N GLU A 85 8.99 4.60 -5.23
CA GLU A 85 9.63 3.62 -6.11
C GLU A 85 8.59 2.88 -6.96
N ALA A 86 7.50 2.43 -6.34
CA ALA A 86 6.41 1.76 -7.03
C ALA A 86 5.82 2.63 -8.16
N SER A 87 5.55 3.92 -7.90
CA SER A 87 4.99 4.84 -8.89
C SER A 87 5.96 5.17 -10.02
N ARG A 88 7.27 5.12 -9.76
CA ARG A 88 8.29 5.33 -10.81
C ARG A 88 8.45 4.11 -11.70
N ASN A 89 8.28 2.91 -11.15
CA ASN A 89 8.51 1.66 -11.84
C ASN A 89 7.31 1.23 -12.71
N CYS A 90 6.11 1.74 -12.42
CA CYS A 90 4.90 1.41 -13.17
C CYS A 90 4.03 2.64 -13.43
N SER A 91 3.57 2.81 -14.68
CA SER A 91 2.54 3.78 -15.06
C SER A 91 1.12 3.27 -14.74
N ASP A 92 0.91 2.78 -13.52
CA ASP A 92 -0.41 2.37 -13.03
C ASP A 92 -1.05 3.53 -12.22
N PRO A 93 -2.19 4.09 -12.69
CA PRO A 93 -2.87 5.19 -12.01
C PRO A 93 -3.23 4.92 -10.55
N GLU A 94 -3.46 3.66 -10.18
CA GLU A 94 -3.84 3.30 -8.80
C GLU A 94 -2.64 3.34 -7.84
N ILE A 95 -1.45 2.99 -8.33
CA ILE A 95 -0.20 3.14 -7.56
C ILE A 95 0.08 4.63 -7.34
N GLU A 96 -0.08 5.45 -8.38
CA GLU A 96 0.04 6.92 -8.27
C GLU A 96 -0.99 7.52 -7.29
N GLU A 97 -2.22 6.99 -7.30
CA GLU A 97 -3.29 7.42 -6.39
C GLU A 97 -2.92 7.12 -4.92
N ASN A 98 -2.39 5.93 -4.62
CA ASN A 98 -1.91 5.62 -3.27
C ASN A 98 -0.82 6.59 -2.79
N LEU A 99 0.16 6.90 -3.65
CA LEU A 99 1.21 7.89 -3.32
C LEU A 99 0.60 9.27 -3.07
N ARG A 100 -0.30 9.73 -3.94
CA ARG A 100 -1.00 11.01 -3.80
C ARG A 100 -1.81 11.08 -2.50
N ASN A 101 -2.51 10.00 -2.16
CA ASN A 101 -3.32 9.89 -0.95
C ASN A 101 -2.46 9.85 0.33
N LEU A 102 -1.24 9.32 0.26
CA LEU A 102 -0.28 9.44 1.35
C LEU A 102 0.26 10.86 1.47
N LEU A 103 0.65 11.48 0.35
CA LEU A 103 1.19 12.84 0.33
C LEU A 103 0.18 13.88 0.80
N SER A 104 -1.11 13.73 0.49
CA SER A 104 -2.17 14.62 0.97
C SER A 104 -2.34 14.59 2.50
N ARG A 105 -1.76 13.59 3.18
CA ARG A 105 -1.73 13.48 4.65
C ARG A 105 -0.49 14.16 5.24
N ILE A 106 0.55 14.38 4.43
CA ILE A 106 1.76 15.12 4.81
C ILE A 106 1.54 16.60 4.47
N GLY A 107 0.65 17.24 5.24
CA GLY A 107 0.54 18.70 5.27
C GLY A 107 -0.74 19.28 4.68
N SER A 108 -1.59 19.76 5.59
CA SER A 108 -2.08 21.13 5.56
C SER A 108 -1.92 21.71 6.96
N ARG A 109 -0.67 22.05 7.31
CA ARG A 109 -0.35 22.91 8.46
C ARG A 109 0.21 24.22 7.95
#